data_AF-A0A8J3X802-F1
#
_entry.id   AF-A0A8J3X802-F1
#
_cell.length_a   1.000
_cell.length_b   1.000
_cell.length_c   1.000
_cell.angle_alpha   90.00
_cell.angle_beta   90.00
_cell.angle_gamma   90.00
#
_symmetry.space_group_name_H-M   'P 1'
#
loop_
_entity.id
_entity.type
_entity.pdbx_description
1 polymer ?
#
loop_
_entity_poly.entity_id
_entity_poly.type
_entity_poly.pdbx_seq_one_letter_code
_entity_poly.pdbx_strand_id
1 'polypeptide(L)'
;MTTIDRLAHLAAPPASPVDADEDWAVAEAELGLELPSDFKELVRRYGVGNFCDYLFTHPMRSLIDYNLELLEANRLDRVEYPSWYRYPLYPEPGGLLLWGATFSGDRLCWLTGGHPDSWPVVVWNPRDSEFLPQGVGVVEFIEAGVSGRTELFFDEDEEDKTAWFEPYRELVQVHVRLADGEFPYLDRLRILREALAPTANRGSVETLDGSRQDHFAATEAMWNVTYETMYGHQIRIAFPPDSEDEVRVKIMAAVESMGCQVLSAGRADGEAVWVAGTN
;
A
#
# COMPACT_ATOMS: atom_id res chain seq x y z
N MET A 1 3.11 3.59 30.28
CA MET A 1 2.52 3.29 28.97
C MET A 1 3.65 3.25 27.98
N THR A 2 3.85 2.13 27.28
CA THR A 2 4.94 2.00 26.30
C THR A 2 4.60 2.75 25.00
N THR A 3 5.55 2.91 24.08
CA THR A 3 5.27 3.55 22.77
C THR A 3 4.30 2.72 21.94
N ILE A 4 4.38 1.38 21.99
CA ILE A 4 3.42 0.51 21.30
C ILE A 4 2.01 0.65 21.90
N ASP A 5 1.87 0.85 23.22
CA ASP A 5 0.56 1.09 23.84
C ASP A 5 -0.03 2.45 23.45
N ARG A 6 0.81 3.47 23.23
CA ARG A 6 0.37 4.77 22.68
C ARG A 6 -0.12 4.61 21.25
N LEU A 7 0.64 3.92 20.41
CA LEU A 7 0.25 3.64 19.04
C LEU A 7 -1.10 2.90 18.99
N ALA A 8 -1.29 1.88 19.83
CA ALA A 8 -2.54 1.13 19.94
C ALA A 8 -3.73 1.95 20.41
N HIS A 9 -3.50 3.04 21.16
CA HIS A 9 -4.55 3.98 21.53
C HIS A 9 -4.97 4.92 20.40
N LEU A 10 -4.03 5.26 19.51
CA LEU A 10 -4.26 6.17 18.38
C LEU A 10 -4.81 5.44 17.16
N ALA A 11 -4.26 4.27 16.84
CA ALA A 11 -4.69 3.40 15.76
C ALA A 11 -4.93 2.00 16.34
N ALA A 12 -6.19 1.62 16.53
CA ALA A 12 -6.53 0.36 17.17
C ALA A 12 -5.96 -0.85 16.38
N PRO A 13 -5.30 -1.81 17.04
CA PRO A 13 -4.89 -3.05 16.38
C PRO A 13 -6.11 -3.85 15.91
N PRO A 14 -5.99 -4.65 14.84
CA PRO A 14 -7.08 -5.49 14.37
C PRO A 14 -7.39 -6.63 15.35
N ALA A 15 -8.65 -7.07 15.36
CA ALA A 15 -9.08 -8.22 16.15
C ALA A 15 -8.38 -9.53 15.71
N SER A 16 -8.06 -9.64 14.42
CA SER A 16 -7.36 -10.77 13.82
C SER A 16 -6.21 -10.25 12.96
N PRO A 17 -5.02 -10.03 13.53
CA PRO A 17 -3.83 -9.63 12.80
C PRO A 17 -3.41 -10.67 11.75
N VAL A 18 -2.98 -10.20 10.58
CA VAL A 18 -2.50 -11.08 9.49
C VAL A 18 -1.00 -11.29 9.64
N ASP A 19 -0.55 -12.56 9.63
CA ASP A 19 0.86 -12.94 9.78
C ASP A 19 1.52 -12.37 11.05
N ALA A 20 0.79 -12.37 12.17
CA ALA A 20 1.33 -11.93 13.47
C ALA A 20 2.15 -13.00 14.22
N ASP A 21 1.96 -14.28 13.87
CA ASP A 21 2.60 -15.43 14.51
C ASP A 21 3.81 -15.94 13.70
N GLU A 22 4.69 -15.02 13.29
CA GLU A 22 5.91 -15.35 12.55
C GLU A 22 6.92 -16.12 13.41
N ASP A 23 7.57 -17.13 12.81
CA ASP A 23 8.71 -17.82 13.44
C ASP A 23 9.98 -16.97 13.30
N TRP A 24 10.14 -16.05 14.25
CA TRP A 24 11.26 -15.12 14.29
C TRP A 24 12.62 -15.83 14.26
N ALA A 25 12.75 -17.03 14.82
CA ALA A 25 14.02 -17.73 14.83
C ALA A 25 14.42 -18.20 13.42
N VAL A 26 13.45 -18.65 12.62
CA VAL A 26 13.68 -19.01 11.22
C VAL A 26 14.00 -17.77 10.40
N ALA A 27 13.18 -16.71 10.52
CA ALA A 27 13.38 -15.48 9.76
C ALA A 27 14.74 -14.81 10.06
N GLU A 28 15.14 -14.74 11.33
CA GLU A 28 16.44 -14.18 11.75
C GLU A 28 17.62 -15.06 11.29
N ALA A 29 17.45 -16.39 11.25
CA ALA A 29 18.46 -17.31 10.75
C ALA A 29 18.66 -17.20 9.24
N GLU A 30 17.57 -17.05 8.46
CA GLU A 30 17.63 -16.85 7.02
C GLU A 30 18.20 -15.47 6.67
N LEU A 31 17.77 -14.44 7.41
CA LEU A 31 18.28 -13.08 7.25
C LEU A 31 19.75 -12.99 7.64
N GLY A 32 20.21 -13.76 8.63
CA GLY A 32 21.56 -13.65 9.19
C GLY A 32 21.71 -12.51 10.21
N LEU A 33 20.59 -12.00 10.72
CA LEU A 33 20.51 -10.89 11.66
C LEU A 33 19.38 -11.13 12.66
N GLU A 34 19.60 -10.73 13.91
CA GLU A 34 18.51 -10.52 14.86
C GLU A 34 17.76 -9.23 14.52
N LEU A 35 16.42 -9.23 14.65
CA LEU A 35 15.58 -8.08 14.38
C LEU A 35 15.21 -7.32 15.66
N PRO A 36 14.92 -6.01 15.57
CA PRO A 36 14.50 -5.21 16.72
C PRO A 36 13.29 -5.79 17.44
N SER A 37 13.33 -5.81 18.76
CA SER A 37 12.27 -6.34 19.61
C SER A 37 10.96 -5.56 19.52
N ASP A 38 11.05 -4.23 19.30
CA ASP A 38 9.89 -3.36 19.12
C ASP A 38 9.13 -3.68 17.82
N PHE A 39 9.85 -3.98 16.74
CA PHE A 39 9.27 -4.40 15.48
C PHE A 39 8.57 -5.76 15.60
N LYS A 40 9.19 -6.71 16.31
CA LYS A 40 8.56 -8.02 16.59
C LYS A 40 7.25 -7.86 17.36
N GLU A 41 7.19 -6.93 18.32
CA GLU A 41 5.96 -6.62 19.05
C GLU A 41 4.92 -5.90 18.17
N LEU A 42 5.36 -4.99 17.28
CA LEU A 42 4.48 -4.34 16.30
C LEU A 42 3.77 -5.38 15.43
N VAL A 43 4.53 -6.30 14.83
CA VAL A 43 4.00 -7.36 13.96
C VAL A 43 3.07 -8.28 14.74
N ARG A 44 3.39 -8.65 15.99
CA ARG A 44 2.45 -9.45 16.82
C ARG A 44 1.12 -8.75 17.08
N ARG A 45 1.12 -7.43 17.23
CA ARG A 45 -0.09 -6.64 17.55
C ARG A 45 -0.92 -6.33 16.31
N TYR A 46 -0.26 -5.93 15.23
CA TYR A 46 -0.91 -5.38 14.03
C TYR A 46 -0.93 -6.35 12.87
N GLY A 47 0.05 -7.24 12.79
CA GLY A 47 0.31 -8.03 11.60
C GLY A 47 0.84 -7.19 10.44
N VAL A 48 0.68 -7.70 9.22
CA VAL A 48 0.91 -6.95 7.99
C VAL A 48 -0.29 -6.05 7.73
N GLY A 49 -0.04 -4.82 7.24
CA GLY A 49 -1.09 -3.88 6.86
C GLY A 49 -0.53 -2.50 6.57
N ASN A 50 -1.39 -1.50 6.69
CA ASN A 50 -1.02 -0.11 6.51
C ASN A 50 -1.54 0.77 7.66
N PHE A 51 -0.79 1.83 7.94
CA PHE A 51 -1.25 2.94 8.78
C PHE A 51 -1.72 4.08 7.87
N CYS A 52 -2.96 4.52 8.08
CA CYS A 52 -3.58 5.65 7.38
C CYS A 52 -3.47 5.61 5.84
N ASP A 53 -3.51 4.42 5.22
CA ASP A 53 -3.28 4.19 3.78
C ASP A 53 -1.95 4.76 3.24
N TYR A 54 -1.02 5.10 4.13
CA TYR A 54 0.21 5.80 3.79
C TYR A 54 1.46 4.98 4.08
N LEU A 55 1.60 4.39 5.28
CA LEU A 55 2.79 3.61 5.63
C LEU A 55 2.46 2.12 5.62
N PHE A 56 3.24 1.33 4.90
CA PHE A 56 3.06 -0.11 4.71
C PHE A 56 4.24 -0.86 5.33
N THR A 57 3.95 -1.89 6.13
CA THR A 57 4.97 -2.85 6.56
C THR A 57 5.04 -3.99 5.54
N HIS A 58 6.25 -4.40 5.16
CA HIS A 58 6.40 -5.58 4.32
C HIS A 58 6.20 -6.87 5.12
N PRO A 59 5.53 -7.90 4.56
CA PRO A 59 5.46 -9.21 5.17
C PRO A 59 6.85 -9.75 5.51
N MET A 60 7.01 -10.38 6.68
CA MET A 60 8.33 -10.79 7.12
C MET A 60 8.94 -11.88 6.25
N ARG A 61 8.14 -12.86 5.85
CA ARG A 61 8.54 -13.88 4.87
C ARG A 61 9.09 -13.33 3.54
N SER A 62 8.74 -12.09 3.19
CA SER A 62 9.14 -11.45 1.93
C SER A 62 10.30 -10.46 2.10
N LEU A 63 10.80 -10.26 3.33
CA LEU A 63 11.86 -9.28 3.61
C LEU A 63 13.13 -9.55 2.80
N ILE A 64 13.52 -10.82 2.70
CA ILE A 64 14.71 -11.23 1.94
C ILE A 64 14.51 -10.93 0.47
N ASP A 65 13.38 -11.35 -0.12
CA ASP A 65 13.07 -11.12 -1.53
C ASP A 65 13.06 -9.61 -1.86
N TYR A 66 12.37 -8.80 -1.05
CA TYR A 66 12.35 -7.35 -1.25
C TYR A 66 13.74 -6.71 -1.15
N ASN A 67 14.61 -7.18 -0.25
CA ASN A 67 15.97 -6.66 -0.14
C ASN A 67 16.89 -7.15 -1.27
N LEU A 68 16.68 -8.35 -1.81
CA LEU A 68 17.37 -8.83 -3.00
C LEU A 68 16.96 -8.04 -4.25
N GLU A 69 15.66 -7.78 -4.41
CA GLU A 69 15.14 -6.91 -5.47
C GLU A 69 15.70 -5.50 -5.35
N LEU A 70 15.76 -4.95 -4.13
CA LEU A 70 16.37 -3.67 -3.85
C LEU A 70 17.84 -3.63 -4.29
N LEU A 71 18.63 -4.64 -3.95
CA LEU A 71 20.03 -4.74 -4.36
C LEU A 71 20.18 -4.76 -5.88
N GLU A 72 19.41 -5.61 -6.57
CA GLU A 72 19.52 -5.74 -8.02
C GLU A 72 19.05 -4.48 -8.74
N ALA A 73 17.92 -3.90 -8.32
CA ALA A 73 17.38 -2.68 -8.90
C ALA A 73 18.34 -1.48 -8.79
N ASN A 74 19.26 -1.50 -7.82
CA ASN A 74 20.23 -0.42 -7.61
C ASN A 74 21.65 -0.81 -8.01
N ARG A 75 21.87 -2.02 -8.54
CA ARG A 75 23.22 -2.57 -8.75
C ARG A 75 24.06 -1.74 -9.72
N LEU A 76 23.48 -1.30 -10.84
CA LEU A 76 24.19 -0.50 -11.85
C LEU A 76 24.44 0.92 -11.36
N ASP A 77 23.40 1.58 -10.84
CA ASP A 77 23.46 2.95 -10.34
C ASP A 77 24.46 3.10 -9.18
N ARG A 78 24.58 2.09 -8.31
CA ARG A 78 25.58 2.09 -7.24
C ARG A 78 27.03 2.07 -7.74
N VAL A 79 27.27 1.51 -8.92
CA VAL A 79 28.60 1.48 -9.56
C VAL A 79 28.85 2.76 -10.36
N GLU A 80 27.85 3.24 -11.09
CA GLU A 80 27.97 4.42 -11.95
C GLU A 80 27.93 5.73 -11.15
N TYR A 81 27.09 5.79 -10.12
CA TYR A 81 26.83 6.97 -9.29
C TYR A 81 27.00 6.67 -7.78
N PRO A 82 28.17 6.23 -7.31
CA PRO A 82 28.38 5.84 -5.91
C PRO A 82 28.10 7.00 -4.92
N SER A 83 28.25 8.26 -5.34
CA SER A 83 27.92 9.43 -4.51
C SER A 83 26.43 9.61 -4.22
N TRP A 84 25.55 8.96 -4.99
CA TRP A 84 24.11 8.97 -4.71
C TRP A 84 23.73 8.04 -3.56
N TYR A 85 24.62 7.13 -3.16
CA TYR A 85 24.36 6.14 -2.12
C TYR A 85 25.15 6.46 -0.87
N ARG A 86 24.56 7.25 0.03
CA ARG A 86 25.17 7.63 1.31
C ARG A 86 25.45 6.42 2.22
N TYR A 87 24.61 5.40 2.13
CA TYR A 87 24.67 4.20 2.97
C TYR A 87 24.87 2.95 2.11
N PRO A 88 25.60 1.93 2.61
CA PRO A 88 25.61 0.61 2.00
C PRO A 88 24.21 -0.03 2.07
N LEU A 89 23.99 -1.09 1.30
CA LEU A 89 22.75 -1.88 1.35
C LEU A 89 23.04 -3.25 1.98
N TYR A 90 22.15 -3.74 2.84
CA TYR A 90 22.27 -5.09 3.40
C TYR A 90 22.39 -6.12 2.25
N PRO A 91 23.34 -7.09 2.27
CA PRO A 91 24.12 -7.59 3.41
C PRO A 91 25.48 -6.92 3.67
N GLU A 92 25.80 -5.81 3.02
CA GLU A 92 27.04 -5.09 3.33
C GLU A 92 27.02 -4.59 4.79
N PRO A 93 28.14 -4.65 5.53
CA PRO A 93 28.19 -4.23 6.93
C PRO A 93 27.74 -2.77 7.09
N GLY A 94 26.83 -2.50 8.03
CA GLY A 94 26.28 -1.16 8.17
C GLY A 94 25.12 -0.85 7.20
N GLY A 95 24.65 -1.85 6.45
CA GLY A 95 23.75 -1.68 5.32
C GLY A 95 22.32 -1.31 5.71
N LEU A 96 21.63 -0.63 4.81
CA LEU A 96 20.18 -0.42 4.91
C LEU A 96 19.44 -1.73 4.66
N LEU A 97 18.56 -2.10 5.59
CA LEU A 97 17.66 -3.24 5.50
C LEU A 97 16.22 -2.72 5.38
N LEU A 98 15.60 -2.91 4.23
CA LEU A 98 14.23 -2.46 3.93
C LEU A 98 13.21 -3.25 4.76
N TRP A 99 12.24 -2.56 5.37
CA TRP A 99 11.17 -3.15 6.17
C TRP A 99 9.77 -2.65 5.83
N GLY A 100 9.68 -1.57 5.06
CA GLY A 100 8.40 -1.01 4.65
C GLY A 100 8.56 0.08 3.60
N ALA A 101 7.44 0.69 3.25
CA ALA A 101 7.38 1.77 2.27
C ALA A 101 6.28 2.76 2.63
N THR A 102 6.35 3.96 2.06
CA THR A 102 5.27 4.93 2.08
C THR A 102 4.51 4.94 0.75
N PHE A 103 3.29 5.49 0.75
CA PHE A 103 2.48 5.67 -0.46
C PHE A 103 3.15 6.60 -1.48
N SER A 104 3.94 7.58 -1.02
CA SER A 104 4.76 8.44 -1.89
C SER A 104 5.88 7.68 -2.61
N GLY A 105 6.18 6.45 -2.19
CA GLY A 105 7.23 5.60 -2.75
C GLY A 105 8.56 5.70 -2.03
N ASP A 106 8.59 6.27 -0.82
CA ASP A 106 9.80 6.25 0.02
C ASP A 106 10.01 4.86 0.59
N ARG A 107 11.27 4.47 0.68
CA ARG A 107 11.72 3.22 1.27
C ARG A 107 12.01 3.44 2.74
N LEU A 108 11.47 2.59 3.59
CA LEU A 108 11.69 2.63 5.02
C LEU A 108 12.67 1.52 5.39
N CYS A 109 13.86 1.92 5.81
CA CYS A 109 14.96 1.01 6.08
C CYS A 109 15.43 1.12 7.54
N TRP A 110 15.96 0.03 8.10
CA TRP A 110 16.84 0.09 9.26
C TRP A 110 18.26 0.36 8.81
N LEU A 111 18.98 1.24 9.51
CA LEU A 111 20.43 1.28 9.39
C LEU A 111 21.03 0.22 10.33
N THR A 112 21.40 -0.93 9.77
CA THR A 112 21.90 -2.05 10.56
C THR A 112 23.27 -1.72 11.15
N GLY A 113 23.43 -1.87 12.47
CA GLY A 113 24.71 -1.61 13.12
C GLY A 113 24.64 -1.75 14.64
N GLY A 114 25.59 -2.45 15.23
CA GLY A 114 25.56 -2.71 16.67
C GLY A 114 24.34 -3.54 17.08
N HIS A 115 23.74 -3.23 18.24
CA HIS A 115 22.62 -3.98 18.79
C HIS A 115 21.32 -3.73 18.00
N PRO A 116 20.50 -4.75 17.65
CA PRO A 116 19.26 -4.59 16.87
C PRO A 116 18.30 -3.52 17.40
N ASP A 117 18.05 -3.51 18.71
CA ASP A 117 17.16 -2.50 19.33
C ASP A 117 17.67 -1.06 19.26
N SER A 118 18.87 -0.82 18.72
CA SER A 118 19.44 0.51 18.52
C SER A 118 19.42 0.98 17.07
N TRP A 119 18.93 0.16 16.14
CA TRP A 119 18.92 0.49 14.71
C TRP A 119 17.91 1.61 14.42
N PRO A 120 18.37 2.77 13.90
CA PRO A 120 17.45 3.85 13.56
C PRO A 120 16.77 3.57 12.21
N VAL A 121 15.57 4.11 12.06
CA VAL A 121 14.89 4.23 10.78
C VAL A 121 15.61 5.25 9.90
N VAL A 122 15.77 4.91 8.63
CA VAL A 122 16.18 5.81 7.55
C VAL A 122 15.07 5.82 6.51
N VAL A 123 14.51 6.98 6.23
CA VAL A 123 13.60 7.20 5.10
C VAL A 123 14.47 7.49 3.88
N TRP A 124 14.32 6.69 2.83
CA TRP A 124 15.08 6.83 1.59
C TRP A 124 14.12 7.11 0.43
N ASN A 125 14.21 8.32 -0.13
CA ASN A 125 13.52 8.68 -1.37
C ASN A 125 14.42 8.29 -2.56
N PRO A 126 14.05 7.26 -3.34
CA PRO A 126 14.87 6.80 -4.46
C PRO A 126 14.90 7.77 -5.66
N ARG A 127 13.95 8.71 -5.76
CA ARG A 127 13.88 9.68 -6.88
C ARG A 127 14.87 10.81 -6.71
N ASP A 128 15.05 11.27 -5.48
CA ASP A 128 15.91 12.42 -5.14
C ASP A 128 17.26 12.00 -4.55
N SER A 129 17.51 10.69 -4.41
CA SER A 129 18.69 10.12 -3.73
C SER A 129 18.89 10.67 -2.30
N GLU A 130 17.79 11.01 -1.63
CA GLU A 130 17.79 11.59 -0.30
C GLU A 130 17.65 10.51 0.78
N PHE A 131 18.46 10.60 1.84
CA PHE A 131 18.41 9.70 2.98
C PHE A 131 18.24 10.51 4.27
N LEU A 132 17.12 10.29 4.95
CA LEU A 132 16.71 11.01 6.15
C LEU A 132 16.73 10.08 7.37
N PRO A 133 17.84 10.02 8.14
CA PRO A 133 17.90 9.24 9.37
C PRO A 133 17.03 9.88 10.46
N GLN A 134 16.17 9.08 11.07
CA GLN A 134 15.18 9.55 12.05
C GLN A 134 15.69 9.45 13.50
N GLY A 135 16.74 8.67 13.73
CA GLY A 135 17.34 8.49 15.07
C GLY A 135 16.48 7.69 16.05
N VAL A 136 15.39 7.09 15.59
CA VAL A 136 14.42 6.32 16.38
C VAL A 136 14.14 4.95 15.74
N GLY A 137 13.66 4.00 16.54
CA GLY A 137 13.19 2.68 16.06
C GLY A 137 11.83 2.76 15.35
N VAL A 138 11.35 1.62 14.85
CA VAL A 138 10.14 1.56 13.98
C VAL A 138 8.89 1.99 14.72
N VAL A 139 8.68 1.49 15.93
CA VAL A 139 7.44 1.76 16.67
C VAL A 139 7.34 3.24 17.03
N GLU A 140 8.46 3.87 17.41
CA GLU A 140 8.49 5.30 17.69
C GLU A 140 8.33 6.15 16.43
N PHE A 141 8.92 5.72 15.31
CA PHE A 141 8.72 6.38 14.01
C PHE A 141 7.24 6.38 13.59
N ILE A 142 6.57 5.22 13.64
CA ILE A 142 5.15 5.11 13.28
C ILE A 142 4.28 5.91 14.26
N GLU A 143 4.52 5.81 15.57
CA GLU A 143 3.74 6.55 16.56
C GLU A 143 3.91 8.06 16.43
N ALA A 144 5.11 8.56 16.12
CA ALA A 144 5.34 9.97 15.88
C ALA A 144 4.53 10.48 14.68
N GLY A 145 4.45 9.69 13.62
CA GLY A 145 3.65 10.02 12.46
C GLY A 145 2.14 9.95 12.69
N VAL A 146 1.66 8.86 13.29
CA VAL A 146 0.24 8.66 13.63
C VAL A 146 -0.28 9.69 14.64
N SER A 147 0.57 10.18 15.54
CA SER A 147 0.24 11.26 16.47
C SER A 147 0.30 12.67 15.85
N GLY A 148 0.74 12.80 14.59
CA GLY A 148 0.94 14.10 13.93
C GLY A 148 2.12 14.89 14.48
N ARG A 149 3.07 14.26 15.20
CA ARG A 149 4.32 14.91 15.66
C ARG A 149 5.33 15.10 14.52
N THR A 150 5.07 14.49 13.38
CA THR A 150 5.81 14.65 12.13
C THR A 150 4.83 14.80 10.99
N GLU A 151 5.19 15.54 9.94
CA GLU A 151 4.42 15.71 8.70
C GLU A 151 4.42 14.46 7.79
N LEU A 152 4.64 13.27 8.36
CA LEU A 152 4.77 12.03 7.61
C LEU A 152 3.42 11.54 7.08
N PHE A 153 2.34 11.64 7.86
CA PHE A 153 1.03 11.06 7.52
C PHE A 153 -0.05 12.09 7.17
N PHE A 154 0.09 13.31 7.65
CA PHE A 154 -0.95 14.34 7.59
C PHE A 154 -0.30 15.67 7.22
N ASP A 155 -0.92 16.40 6.30
CA ASP A 155 -0.56 17.79 6.03
C ASP A 155 -0.91 18.67 7.25
N GLU A 156 -0.27 19.84 7.38
CA GLU A 156 -0.54 20.78 8.48
C GLU A 156 -2.02 21.18 8.53
N ASP A 157 -2.66 21.27 7.36
CA ASP A 157 -4.02 21.80 7.16
C ASP A 157 -5.16 20.78 7.40
N GLU A 158 -4.85 19.53 7.76
CA GLU A 158 -5.87 18.49 7.96
C GLU A 158 -6.51 18.60 9.35
N GLU A 159 -7.80 18.98 9.41
CA GLU A 159 -8.52 19.26 10.66
C GLU A 159 -8.91 18.01 11.48
N ASP A 160 -9.04 16.83 10.85
CA ASP A 160 -9.43 15.57 11.51
C ASP A 160 -8.34 14.49 11.33
N LYS A 161 -7.34 14.52 12.22
CA LYS A 161 -6.20 13.58 12.24
C LYS A 161 -6.54 12.30 12.99
N THR A 162 -7.66 11.65 12.64
CA THR A 162 -7.98 10.35 13.20
C THR A 162 -7.13 9.30 12.50
N ALA A 163 -6.19 8.68 13.22
CA ALA A 163 -5.37 7.61 12.66
C ALA A 163 -6.07 6.26 12.70
N TRP A 164 -5.77 5.40 11.73
CA TRP A 164 -6.29 4.03 11.69
C TRP A 164 -5.23 3.07 11.15
N PHE A 165 -5.49 1.78 11.36
CA PHE A 165 -4.74 0.69 10.75
C PHE A 165 -5.68 -0.15 9.91
N GLU A 166 -5.29 -0.41 8.66
CA GLU A 166 -5.99 -1.35 7.77
C GLU A 166 -5.14 -2.62 7.64
N PRO A 167 -5.62 -3.78 8.11
CA PRO A 167 -4.90 -5.05 7.95
C PRO A 167 -4.68 -5.39 6.48
N TYR A 168 -3.55 -6.04 6.20
CA TYR A 168 -3.25 -6.53 4.87
C TYR A 168 -4.33 -7.50 4.43
N ARG A 169 -4.74 -7.36 3.18
CA ARG A 169 -5.63 -8.29 2.51
C ARG A 169 -5.09 -8.50 1.12
N GLU A 170 -5.06 -9.76 0.71
CA GLU A 170 -4.84 -10.06 -0.69
C GLU A 170 -6.02 -9.51 -1.48
N LEU A 171 -5.71 -8.67 -2.48
CA LEU A 171 -6.70 -8.14 -3.40
C LEU A 171 -6.27 -8.48 -4.81
N VAL A 172 -7.19 -9.05 -5.58
CA VAL A 172 -7.05 -9.17 -7.02
C VAL A 172 -7.46 -7.85 -7.64
N GLN A 173 -6.63 -7.31 -8.54
CA GLN A 173 -6.94 -6.12 -9.30
C GLN A 173 -7.31 -6.47 -10.73
N VAL A 174 -8.46 -5.95 -11.18
CA VAL A 174 -8.93 -6.07 -12.56
C VAL A 174 -9.18 -4.68 -13.13
N HIS A 175 -8.72 -4.45 -14.37
CA HIS A 175 -9.00 -3.25 -15.15
C HIS A 175 -9.99 -3.60 -16.24
N VAL A 176 -11.17 -2.98 -16.20
CA VAL A 176 -12.23 -3.12 -17.20
C VAL A 176 -12.22 -1.90 -18.10
N ARG A 177 -11.76 -2.08 -19.35
CA ARG A 177 -11.75 -1.05 -20.38
C ARG A 177 -13.13 -0.93 -21.00
N LEU A 178 -13.60 0.30 -21.14
CA LEU A 178 -14.94 0.61 -21.63
C LEU A 178 -14.86 1.38 -22.95
N ALA A 179 -15.83 1.13 -23.83
CA ALA A 179 -16.13 2.04 -24.92
C ALA A 179 -16.84 3.29 -24.37
N ASP A 180 -16.76 4.39 -25.10
CA ASP A 180 -17.51 5.60 -24.78
C ASP A 180 -19.00 5.28 -24.64
N GLY A 181 -19.58 5.70 -23.51
CA GLY A 181 -20.97 5.45 -23.18
C GLY A 181 -21.92 6.58 -23.58
N GLU A 182 -23.21 6.28 -23.61
CA GLU A 182 -24.28 7.22 -23.96
C GLU A 182 -24.44 8.37 -22.95
N PHE A 183 -24.19 8.11 -21.67
CA PHE A 183 -24.41 9.08 -20.59
C PHE A 183 -23.16 9.89 -20.23
N PRO A 184 -23.28 11.13 -19.73
CA PRO A 184 -22.15 11.88 -19.18
C PRO A 184 -21.42 11.14 -18.05
N TYR A 185 -20.16 11.51 -17.82
CA TYR A 185 -19.29 10.87 -16.81
C TYR A 185 -19.92 10.80 -15.42
N LEU A 186 -20.48 11.90 -14.91
CA LEU A 186 -21.05 11.96 -13.55
C LEU A 186 -22.31 11.10 -13.40
N ASP A 187 -23.11 10.95 -14.46
CA ASP A 187 -24.27 10.07 -14.44
C ASP A 187 -23.85 8.60 -14.39
N ARG A 188 -22.83 8.24 -15.18
CA ARG A 188 -22.24 6.90 -15.15
C ARG A 188 -21.59 6.58 -13.79
N LEU A 189 -20.88 7.53 -13.20
CA LEU A 189 -20.32 7.41 -11.86
C LEU A 189 -21.41 7.20 -10.80
N ARG A 190 -22.52 7.94 -10.88
CA ARG A 190 -23.68 7.76 -9.98
C ARG A 190 -24.27 6.36 -10.11
N ILE A 191 -24.50 5.88 -11.34
CA ILE A 191 -25.03 4.53 -11.61
C ILE A 191 -24.09 3.46 -11.04
N LEU A 192 -22.79 3.60 -11.26
CA LEU A 192 -21.79 2.67 -10.73
C LEU A 192 -21.79 2.65 -9.19
N ARG A 193 -21.86 3.82 -8.54
CA ARG A 193 -21.93 3.90 -7.07
C ARG A 193 -23.21 3.30 -6.51
N GLU A 194 -24.34 3.50 -7.18
CA GLU A 194 -25.62 2.90 -6.79
C GLU A 194 -25.58 1.37 -6.90
N ALA A 195 -24.97 0.82 -7.96
CA ALA A 195 -24.82 -0.62 -8.15
C ALA A 195 -23.89 -1.28 -7.13
N LEU A 196 -22.92 -0.52 -6.59
CA LEU A 196 -21.91 -0.98 -5.64
C LEU A 196 -22.17 -0.52 -4.20
N ALA A 197 -23.35 0.02 -3.92
CA ALA A 197 -23.71 0.55 -2.61
C ALA A 197 -23.70 -0.55 -1.51
N PRO A 198 -23.41 -0.18 -0.25
CA PRO A 198 -23.04 1.16 0.21
C PRO A 198 -21.61 1.56 -0.20
N THR A 199 -21.42 2.85 -0.55
CA THR A 199 -20.10 3.36 -0.95
C THR A 199 -19.60 4.53 -0.10
N ALA A 200 -18.29 4.61 0.13
CA ALA A 200 -17.61 5.75 0.74
C ALA A 200 -16.63 6.41 -0.24
N ASN A 201 -16.54 7.75 -0.23
CA ASN A 201 -15.63 8.49 -1.10
C ASN A 201 -14.17 8.32 -0.64
N ARG A 202 -13.24 8.18 -1.58
CA ARG A 202 -11.79 8.08 -1.30
C ARG A 202 -10.96 9.08 -2.12
N GLY A 203 -11.58 10.16 -2.56
CA GLY A 203 -10.93 11.23 -3.29
C GLY A 203 -11.22 11.22 -4.79
N SER A 204 -10.95 12.36 -5.43
CA SER A 204 -11.15 12.54 -6.86
C SER A 204 -10.17 13.58 -7.38
N VAL A 205 -9.68 13.39 -8.61
CA VAL A 205 -8.81 14.34 -9.31
C VAL A 205 -9.41 14.64 -10.68
N GLU A 206 -9.47 15.92 -11.03
CA GLU A 206 -9.90 16.39 -12.34
C GLU A 206 -8.80 17.29 -12.94
N THR A 207 -8.37 16.99 -14.16
CA THR A 207 -7.34 17.74 -14.87
C THR A 207 -7.95 18.87 -15.70
N LEU A 208 -7.11 19.83 -16.11
CA LEU A 208 -7.56 21.00 -16.88
C LEU A 208 -8.19 20.66 -18.24
N ASP A 209 -7.88 19.50 -18.80
CA ASP A 209 -8.45 18.99 -20.05
C ASP A 209 -9.80 18.26 -19.84
N GLY A 210 -10.31 18.21 -18.61
CA GLY A 210 -11.57 17.57 -18.25
C GLY A 210 -11.47 16.05 -18.05
N SER A 211 -10.27 15.47 -18.15
CA SER A 211 -10.06 14.08 -17.74
C SER A 211 -10.16 13.94 -16.22
N ARG A 212 -10.72 12.83 -15.75
CA ARG A 212 -11.08 12.67 -14.34
C ARG A 212 -10.79 11.29 -13.82
N GLN A 213 -10.58 11.20 -12.51
CA GLN A 213 -10.44 9.97 -11.75
C GLN A 213 -11.18 10.12 -10.42
N ASP A 214 -12.10 9.20 -10.12
CA ASP A 214 -12.83 9.13 -8.85
C ASP A 214 -12.58 7.81 -8.15
N HIS A 215 -12.16 7.88 -6.89
CA HIS A 215 -11.91 6.74 -6.03
C HIS A 215 -13.03 6.59 -4.99
N PHE A 216 -13.47 5.35 -4.79
CA PHE A 216 -14.42 5.03 -3.73
C PHE A 216 -14.30 3.57 -3.30
N ALA A 217 -14.85 3.27 -2.13
CA ALA A 217 -14.95 1.90 -1.63
C ALA A 217 -16.41 1.45 -1.62
N ALA A 218 -16.69 0.22 -2.05
CA ALA A 218 -17.92 -0.49 -1.70
C ALA A 218 -17.71 -1.09 -0.30
N THR A 219 -18.21 -0.44 0.74
CA THR A 219 -17.69 -0.61 2.10
C THR A 219 -18.02 -1.95 2.74
N GLU A 220 -19.20 -2.51 2.44
CA GLU A 220 -19.59 -3.83 2.94
C GLU A 220 -18.91 -4.96 2.16
N ALA A 221 -18.75 -4.78 0.86
CA ALA A 221 -18.10 -5.76 -0.01
C ALA A 221 -16.56 -5.68 0.08
N MET A 222 -16.02 -4.59 0.65
CA MET A 222 -14.60 -4.33 0.80
C MET A 222 -13.88 -4.22 -0.54
N TRP A 223 -14.53 -3.60 -1.54
CA TRP A 223 -13.94 -3.39 -2.86
C TRP A 223 -13.45 -1.95 -3.02
N ASN A 224 -12.26 -1.80 -3.59
CA ASN A 224 -11.69 -0.49 -3.91
C ASN A 224 -11.89 -0.24 -5.40
N VAL A 225 -12.58 0.85 -5.74
CA VAL A 225 -12.99 1.15 -7.11
C VAL A 225 -12.43 2.49 -7.53
N THR A 226 -11.88 2.53 -8.73
CA THR A 226 -11.55 3.76 -9.44
C THR A 226 -12.31 3.78 -10.76
N TYR A 227 -13.10 4.81 -10.99
CA TYR A 227 -13.68 5.10 -12.29
C TYR A 227 -12.98 6.31 -12.89
N GLU A 228 -12.61 6.26 -14.17
CA GLU A 228 -11.80 7.31 -14.76
C GLU A 228 -11.89 7.42 -16.28
N THR A 229 -11.37 8.54 -16.78
CA THR A 229 -11.04 8.80 -18.19
C THR A 229 -9.59 9.25 -18.39
N MET A 230 -8.83 9.50 -17.30
CA MET A 230 -7.47 10.04 -17.34
C MET A 230 -6.48 9.14 -18.09
N TYR A 231 -6.49 7.84 -17.80
CA TYR A 231 -5.69 6.86 -18.51
C TYR A 231 -6.53 6.00 -19.47
N GLY A 232 -7.59 6.60 -20.03
CA GLY A 232 -8.63 5.97 -20.84
C GLY A 232 -9.89 5.67 -20.04
N HIS A 233 -11.02 5.44 -20.71
CA HIS A 233 -12.31 5.15 -20.06
C HIS A 233 -12.30 3.73 -19.47
N GLN A 234 -12.23 3.63 -18.14
CA GLN A 234 -12.11 2.35 -17.46
C GLN A 234 -12.65 2.33 -16.03
N ILE A 235 -12.93 1.13 -15.53
CA ILE A 235 -13.12 0.83 -14.12
C ILE A 235 -11.93 -0.02 -13.66
N ARG A 236 -11.18 0.46 -12.67
CA ARG A 236 -10.18 -0.35 -11.95
C ARG A 236 -10.80 -0.78 -10.62
N ILE A 237 -10.85 -2.08 -10.38
CA ILE A 237 -11.43 -2.62 -9.14
C ILE A 237 -10.43 -3.58 -8.49
N ALA A 238 -10.24 -3.42 -7.18
CA ALA A 238 -9.48 -4.33 -6.35
C ALA A 238 -10.40 -4.95 -5.28
N PHE A 239 -10.37 -6.27 -5.16
CA PHE A 239 -11.34 -7.04 -4.37
C PHE A 239 -10.73 -8.34 -3.84
N PRO A 240 -11.27 -8.93 -2.75
CA PRO A 240 -10.80 -10.22 -2.24
C PRO A 240 -10.91 -11.34 -3.30
N PRO A 241 -9.91 -12.23 -3.46
CA PRO A 241 -9.91 -13.25 -4.52
C PRO A 241 -11.17 -14.13 -4.57
N ASP A 242 -11.77 -14.42 -3.40
CA ASP A 242 -12.99 -15.23 -3.26
C ASP A 242 -14.27 -14.52 -3.75
N SER A 243 -14.20 -13.21 -4.00
CA SER A 243 -15.32 -12.38 -4.45
C SER A 243 -15.39 -12.23 -5.99
N GLU A 244 -14.50 -12.90 -6.75
CA GLU A 244 -14.33 -12.64 -8.19
C GLU A 244 -15.64 -12.78 -9.00
N ASP A 245 -16.43 -13.82 -8.75
CA ASP A 245 -17.69 -14.02 -9.47
C ASP A 245 -18.74 -12.94 -9.15
N GLU A 246 -18.86 -12.55 -7.87
CA GLU A 246 -19.78 -11.49 -7.46
C GLU A 246 -19.38 -10.15 -8.09
N VAL A 247 -18.09 -9.84 -8.05
CA VAL A 247 -17.53 -8.62 -8.63
C VAL A 247 -17.78 -8.58 -10.12
N ARG A 248 -17.47 -9.67 -10.84
CA ARG A 248 -17.69 -9.79 -12.28
C ARG A 248 -19.16 -9.52 -12.62
N VAL A 249 -20.10 -10.18 -11.94
CA VAL A 249 -21.53 -10.01 -12.20
C VAL A 249 -21.99 -8.57 -11.95
N LYS A 250 -21.62 -7.97 -10.82
CA LYS A 250 -22.03 -6.60 -10.48
C LYS A 250 -21.42 -5.56 -11.42
N ILE A 251 -20.14 -5.69 -11.77
CA ILE A 251 -19.48 -4.76 -12.69
C ILE A 251 -20.07 -4.85 -14.09
N MET A 252 -20.31 -6.05 -14.61
CA MET A 252 -20.92 -6.20 -15.95
C MET A 252 -22.32 -5.59 -16.00
N ALA A 253 -23.15 -5.81 -14.98
CA ALA A 253 -24.49 -5.22 -14.89
C ALA A 253 -24.44 -3.69 -14.72
N ALA A 254 -23.49 -3.17 -13.95
CA ALA A 254 -23.29 -1.73 -13.80
C ALA A 254 -22.85 -1.08 -15.11
N VAL A 255 -21.93 -1.70 -15.86
CA VAL A 255 -21.45 -1.22 -17.16
C VAL A 255 -22.60 -1.16 -18.18
N GLU A 256 -23.46 -2.18 -18.22
CA GLU A 256 -24.66 -2.17 -19.06
C GLU A 256 -25.60 -1.02 -18.66
N SER A 257 -25.84 -0.83 -17.36
CA SER A 257 -26.68 0.26 -16.84
C SER A 257 -26.09 1.66 -17.11
N MET A 258 -24.77 1.77 -17.19
CA MET A 258 -24.05 2.99 -17.59
C MET A 258 -24.14 3.28 -19.09
N GLY A 259 -24.80 2.41 -19.89
CA GLY A 259 -24.87 2.55 -21.34
C GLY A 259 -23.50 2.39 -22.02
N CYS A 260 -22.61 1.59 -21.43
CA CYS A 260 -21.25 1.35 -21.91
C CYS A 260 -21.10 -0.09 -22.41
N GLN A 261 -20.06 -0.35 -23.21
CA GLN A 261 -19.65 -1.71 -23.60
C GLN A 261 -18.28 -2.03 -23.02
N VAL A 262 -18.10 -3.25 -22.51
CA VAL A 262 -16.79 -3.75 -22.11
C VAL A 262 -15.97 -4.09 -23.34
N LEU A 263 -14.81 -3.45 -23.48
CA LEU A 263 -13.83 -3.75 -24.53
C LEU A 263 -12.90 -4.90 -24.13
N SER A 264 -12.44 -4.88 -22.88
CA SER A 264 -11.59 -5.91 -22.30
C SER A 264 -11.61 -5.84 -20.78
N ALA A 265 -11.36 -6.97 -20.13
CA ALA A 265 -10.99 -7.01 -18.72
C ALA A 265 -9.65 -7.76 -18.58
N GLY A 266 -8.75 -7.23 -17.76
CA GLY A 266 -7.42 -7.80 -17.59
C GLY A 266 -6.80 -7.47 -16.24
N ARG A 267 -5.84 -8.29 -15.82
CA ARG A 267 -5.00 -8.06 -14.66
C ARG A 267 -3.80 -7.18 -15.03
N ALA A 268 -3.10 -6.66 -14.02
CA ALA A 268 -1.97 -5.75 -14.21
C ALA A 268 -0.78 -6.38 -14.96
N ASP A 269 -0.65 -7.71 -14.92
CA ASP A 269 0.36 -8.50 -15.64
C ASP A 269 0.00 -8.76 -17.11
N GLY A 270 -1.16 -8.29 -17.58
CA GLY A 270 -1.64 -8.47 -18.94
C GLY A 270 -2.48 -9.73 -19.16
N GLU A 271 -2.74 -10.53 -18.13
CA GLU A 271 -3.66 -11.67 -18.22
C GLU A 271 -5.08 -11.18 -18.53
N ALA A 272 -5.69 -11.71 -19.59
CA ALA A 272 -7.08 -11.42 -19.94
C ALA A 272 -8.04 -12.22 -19.04
N VAL A 273 -8.98 -11.53 -18.39
CA VAL A 273 -9.99 -12.13 -17.51
C VAL A 273 -11.40 -11.74 -17.95
N TRP A 274 -12.40 -12.44 -17.43
CA TRP A 274 -13.83 -12.16 -17.68
C TRP A 274 -14.21 -12.09 -19.17
N VAL A 275 -13.57 -12.95 -19.98
CA VAL A 275 -13.85 -13.05 -21.42
C VAL A 275 -15.28 -13.57 -21.62
N ALA A 276 -16.00 -12.99 -22.58
CA ALA A 276 -17.37 -13.38 -22.89
C ALA A 276 -17.45 -14.88 -23.27
N GLY A 277 -18.11 -15.69 -22.43
CA GLY A 277 -18.42 -17.10 -22.73
C GLY A 277 -18.12 -18.14 -21.66
N THR A 278 -17.49 -17.78 -20.53
CA THR A 278 -17.32 -18.71 -19.40
C THR A 278 -18.40 -18.50 -18.34
N ASN A 279 -19.41 -19.38 -18.42
CA ASN A 279 -20.33 -19.70 -17.31
C ASN A 279 -19.58 -20.47 -16.24
#